data_AF-A0A535T3J6-F1
#
_entry.id   AF-A0A535T3J6-F1
#
_cell.length_a   1.000
_cell.length_b   1.000
_cell.length_c   1.000
_cell.angle_alpha   90.00
_cell.angle_beta   90.00
_cell.angle_gamma   90.00
#
_symmetry.space_group_name_H-M   'P 1'
#
loop_
_entity.id
_entity.type
_entity.pdbx_description
1 polymer ?
#
loop_
_entity_poly.entity_id
_entity_poly.type
_entity_poly.pdbx_seq_one_letter_code
_entity_poly.pdbx_strand_id
1 'polypeptide(L)'
;MGIGGWIVIAVVVLLVVWLVFTYNRLVTARNRTQEAWSEIDVELKRRHDLIPNLVNTVQGYMGHERGTLEAVTNARAAAVSAGATGDPAKIGQAENMLSYNGNVRDYNISLQTLPTSLIAGALGFKAFAFFQADEGDRAVPAVSFNQGPAAGGPPPGSATSGPPPMSGSSGPPTQ
;
A
#
# COMPACT_ATOMS: atom_id res chain seq x y z
N MET A 1 36.89 -82.24 -12.14
CA MET A 1 37.17 -80.93 -12.75
C MET A 1 38.58 -80.52 -12.36
N GLY A 2 39.47 -80.26 -13.32
CA GLY A 2 40.80 -79.72 -13.03
C GLY A 2 40.74 -78.25 -12.61
N ILE A 3 41.84 -77.74 -12.05
CA ILE A 3 41.99 -76.35 -11.58
C ILE A 3 41.55 -75.33 -12.65
N GLY A 4 41.82 -75.60 -13.93
CA GLY A 4 41.40 -74.73 -15.04
C GLY A 4 39.88 -74.52 -15.16
N GLY A 5 39.07 -75.54 -14.85
CA GLY A 5 37.60 -75.41 -14.89
C GLY A 5 37.07 -74.49 -13.79
N TRP A 6 37.66 -74.55 -12.60
CA TRP A 6 37.31 -73.67 -11.48
C TRP A 6 37.69 -72.21 -11.74
N ILE A 7 38.81 -71.97 -12.42
CA ILE A 7 39.24 -70.62 -12.82
C ILE A 7 38.22 -69.99 -13.78
N VAL A 8 37.77 -70.73 -14.80
CA VAL A 8 36.77 -70.22 -15.76
C VAL A 8 35.46 -69.86 -15.05
N ILE A 9 34.97 -70.74 -14.16
CA ILE A 9 33.75 -70.47 -13.38
C ILE A 9 33.93 -69.22 -12.52
N ALA A 10 35.05 -69.08 -11.82
CA ALA A 10 35.32 -67.92 -10.98
C ALA A 10 35.31 -66.61 -11.78
N VAL A 11 35.93 -66.58 -12.97
CA VAL A 11 35.94 -65.41 -13.86
C VAL A 11 34.53 -65.04 -14.32
N VAL A 12 33.71 -66.02 -14.71
CA VAL A 12 32.32 -65.79 -15.13
C VAL A 12 31.50 -65.21 -13.98
N VAL A 13 31.62 -65.77 -12.77
CA VAL A 13 30.94 -65.24 -11.58
C VAL A 13 31.35 -63.81 -11.29
N LEU A 14 32.64 -63.49 -11.38
CA LEU A 14 33.16 -62.14 -11.15
C LEU A 14 32.60 -61.13 -12.16
N LEU A 15 32.52 -61.52 -13.44
CA LEU A 15 31.91 -60.69 -14.49
C LEU A 15 30.42 -60.43 -14.23
N VAL A 16 29.66 -61.46 -13.82
CA VAL A 16 28.24 -61.32 -13.49
C VAL A 16 28.05 -60.38 -12.29
N VAL A 17 28.83 -60.57 -11.22
CA VAL A 17 28.78 -59.71 -10.04
C VAL A 17 29.12 -58.26 -10.40
N TRP A 18 30.15 -58.05 -11.21
CA TRP A 18 30.55 -56.73 -11.69
C TRP A 18 29.45 -56.05 -12.52
N LEU A 19 28.78 -56.80 -13.39
CA LEU A 19 27.69 -56.30 -14.22
C LEU A 19 26.47 -55.91 -13.39
N VAL A 20 26.09 -56.76 -12.41
CA VAL A 20 25.00 -56.47 -11.47
C VAL A 20 25.31 -55.23 -10.63
N PHE A 21 26.54 -55.11 -10.11
CA PHE A 21 26.96 -53.95 -9.35
C PHE A 21 26.88 -52.66 -10.18
N THR A 22 27.42 -52.69 -11.40
CA THR A 22 27.41 -51.54 -12.32
C THR A 22 25.98 -51.15 -12.68
N TYR A 23 25.13 -52.12 -13.03
CA TYR A 23 23.72 -51.88 -13.36
C TYR A 23 22.96 -51.22 -12.21
N ASN A 24 23.07 -51.76 -10.99
CA ASN A 24 22.41 -51.18 -9.82
C ASN A 24 22.88 -49.75 -9.52
N ARG A 25 24.17 -49.48 -9.74
CA ARG A 25 24.74 -48.14 -9.57
C ARG A 25 24.17 -47.15 -10.60
N LEU A 26 24.00 -47.57 -11.86
CA LEU A 26 23.37 -46.76 -12.90
C LEU A 26 21.88 -46.49 -12.60
N VAL A 27 21.15 -47.50 -12.14
CA VAL A 27 19.74 -47.34 -11.74
C VAL A 27 19.61 -46.33 -10.60
N THR A 28 20.48 -46.43 -9.59
CA THR A 28 20.50 -45.48 -8.47
C THR A 28 20.81 -44.06 -8.94
N ALA A 29 21.78 -43.89 -9.84
CA ALA A 29 22.10 -42.58 -10.41
C ALA A 29 20.91 -42.00 -11.19
N ARG A 30 20.22 -42.82 -11.98
CA ARG A 30 19.02 -42.42 -12.74
C ARG A 30 17.89 -41.96 -11.81
N ASN A 31 17.66 -42.66 -10.71
CA ASN A 31 16.60 -42.31 -9.76
C ASN A 31 16.90 -40.97 -9.07
N ARG A 32 18.13 -40.76 -8.62
CA ARG A 32 18.57 -39.49 -8.01
C ARG A 32 18.40 -38.30 -8.97
N THR A 33 18.68 -38.48 -10.25
CA THR A 33 18.47 -37.42 -11.25
C THR A 33 16.98 -37.11 -11.41
N GLN A 34 16.10 -38.11 -11.43
CA GLN A 34 14.64 -37.87 -11.54
C GLN A 34 14.06 -37.20 -10.29
N GLU A 35 14.53 -37.58 -9.10
CA GLU A 35 14.19 -36.92 -7.84
C GLU A 35 14.57 -35.43 -7.89
N ALA A 36 15.81 -35.12 -8.31
CA ALA A 36 16.29 -33.75 -8.45
C ALA A 36 15.47 -32.92 -9.46
N TRP A 37 15.05 -33.51 -10.59
CA TRP A 37 14.16 -32.82 -11.53
C TRP A 37 12.78 -32.55 -10.95
N SER A 38 12.19 -33.53 -10.24
CA SER A 38 10.87 -33.37 -9.63
C SER A 38 10.85 -32.30 -8.54
N GLU A 39 11.94 -32.13 -7.80
CA GLU A 39 12.05 -31.10 -6.76
C GLU A 39 12.01 -29.67 -7.37
N ILE A 40 12.70 -29.47 -8.49
CA ILE A 40 12.72 -28.20 -9.22
C ILE A 40 11.32 -27.84 -9.72
N ASP A 41 10.61 -28.80 -10.33
CA ASP A 41 9.26 -28.58 -10.86
C ASP A 41 8.27 -28.21 -9.75
N VAL A 42 8.37 -28.85 -8.58
CA VAL A 42 7.49 -28.57 -7.43
C VAL A 42 7.73 -27.17 -6.87
N GLU A 43 8.98 -26.73 -6.75
CA GLU A 43 9.29 -25.39 -6.26
C GLU A 43 8.80 -24.29 -7.22
N LEU A 44 8.99 -24.48 -8.53
CA LEU A 44 8.46 -23.54 -9.54
C LEU A 44 6.94 -23.46 -9.51
N LYS A 45 6.27 -24.61 -9.40
CA LYS A 45 4.81 -24.69 -9.29
C LYS A 45 4.31 -24.04 -8.01
N ARG A 46 4.92 -24.31 -6.86
CA ARG A 46 4.56 -23.70 -5.58
C ARG A 46 4.68 -22.17 -5.62
N ARG A 47 5.75 -21.64 -6.22
CA ARG A 47 5.90 -20.19 -6.40
C ARG A 47 4.79 -19.63 -7.28
N HIS A 48 4.54 -20.27 -8.43
CA HIS A 48 3.49 -19.86 -9.35
C HIS A 48 2.09 -19.91 -8.71
N ASP A 49 1.81 -20.92 -7.90
CA ASP A 49 0.53 -21.11 -7.21
C ASP A 49 0.36 -20.15 -6.01
N LEU A 50 1.45 -19.66 -5.41
CA LEU A 50 1.42 -18.67 -4.32
C LEU A 50 1.24 -17.23 -4.80
N ILE A 51 1.68 -16.90 -6.04
CA ILE A 51 1.48 -15.57 -6.63
C ILE A 51 0.02 -15.10 -6.56
N PRO A 52 -1.00 -15.88 -6.98
CA PRO A 52 -2.38 -15.40 -6.92
C PRO A 52 -2.86 -15.15 -5.49
N ASN A 53 -2.41 -15.92 -4.49
CA ASN A 53 -2.77 -15.69 -3.10
C ASN A 53 -2.15 -14.39 -2.55
N LEU A 54 -0.87 -14.13 -2.88
CA LEU A 54 -0.20 -12.88 -2.51
C LEU A 54 -0.83 -11.68 -3.21
N VAL A 55 -1.14 -11.81 -4.51
CA VAL A 55 -1.82 -10.77 -5.29
C VAL A 55 -3.21 -10.51 -4.75
N ASN A 56 -4.01 -11.54 -4.43
CA ASN A 56 -5.34 -11.36 -3.82
C ASN A 56 -5.26 -10.63 -2.47
N THR A 57 -4.23 -10.92 -1.67
CA THR A 57 -4.00 -10.23 -0.39
C THR A 57 -3.65 -8.76 -0.61
N VAL A 58 -2.70 -8.46 -1.51
CA VAL A 58 -2.31 -7.09 -1.85
C VAL A 58 -3.45 -6.32 -2.53
N GLN A 59 -4.19 -6.96 -3.43
CA GLN A 59 -5.35 -6.39 -4.11
C GLN A 59 -6.49 -6.12 -3.13
N GLY A 60 -6.66 -6.97 -2.12
CA GLY A 60 -7.56 -6.73 -0.99
C GLY A 60 -7.21 -5.42 -0.26
N TYR A 61 -5.94 -5.19 0.06
CA TYR A 61 -5.50 -3.93 0.68
C TYR A 61 -5.60 -2.73 -0.26
N MET A 62 -5.18 -2.88 -1.52
CA MET A 62 -5.24 -1.81 -2.51
C MET A 62 -6.68 -1.35 -2.80
N GLY A 63 -7.66 -2.25 -2.74
CA GLY A 63 -9.08 -1.89 -2.86
C GLY A 63 -9.55 -0.93 -1.78
N HIS A 64 -8.99 -1.02 -0.57
CA HIS A 64 -9.37 -0.18 0.57
C HIS A 64 -8.64 1.18 0.59
N GLU A 65 -7.48 1.29 -0.04
CA GLU A 65 -6.69 2.53 -0.03
C GLU A 65 -6.75 3.33 -1.34
N ARG A 66 -7.30 2.74 -2.42
CA ARG A 66 -7.36 3.41 -3.73
C ARG A 66 -8.07 4.76 -3.67
N GLY A 67 -9.25 4.84 -3.04
CA GLY A 67 -10.01 6.08 -2.94
C GLY A 67 -9.26 7.17 -2.16
N THR A 68 -8.51 6.79 -1.14
CA THR A 68 -7.65 7.69 -0.36
C THR A 68 -6.49 8.24 -1.19
N LEU A 69 -5.86 7.38 -2.01
CA LEU A 69 -4.80 7.80 -2.93
C LEU A 69 -5.32 8.74 -4.01
N GLU A 70 -6.50 8.46 -4.56
CA GLU A 70 -7.18 9.33 -5.54
C GLU A 70 -7.49 10.70 -4.93
N ALA A 71 -8.07 10.74 -3.72
CA ALA A 71 -8.39 11.99 -3.02
C ALA A 71 -7.15 12.87 -2.75
N VAL A 72 -6.06 12.28 -2.25
CA VAL A 72 -4.81 13.04 -2.00
C VAL A 72 -4.14 13.47 -3.31
N THR A 73 -4.18 12.62 -4.34
CA THR A 73 -3.64 12.97 -5.66
C THR A 73 -4.40 14.14 -6.27
N ASN A 74 -5.73 14.13 -6.20
CA ASN A 74 -6.58 15.23 -6.67
C ASN A 74 -6.32 16.51 -5.87
N ALA A 75 -6.23 16.42 -4.53
CA ALA A 75 -5.92 17.57 -3.69
C ALA A 75 -4.54 18.16 -3.98
N ARG A 76 -3.53 17.30 -4.24
CA ARG A 76 -2.19 17.73 -4.65
C ARG A 76 -2.23 18.40 -6.03
N ALA A 77 -2.94 17.83 -6.98
CA ALA A 77 -3.11 18.43 -8.31
C ALA A 77 -3.78 19.82 -8.22
N ALA A 78 -4.80 19.95 -7.38
CA ALA A 78 -5.46 21.23 -7.10
C ALA A 78 -4.49 22.26 -6.50
N ALA A 79 -3.69 21.88 -5.49
CA ALA A 79 -2.70 22.76 -4.88
C ALA A 79 -1.62 23.22 -5.88
N VAL A 80 -1.11 22.31 -6.72
CA VAL A 80 -0.14 22.65 -7.77
C VAL A 80 -0.77 23.61 -8.80
N SER A 81 -2.01 23.36 -9.22
CA SER A 81 -2.72 24.22 -10.17
C SER A 81 -2.99 25.62 -9.60
N ALA A 82 -3.32 25.72 -8.31
CA ALA A 82 -3.51 26.99 -7.63
C ALA A 82 -2.19 27.77 -7.53
N GLY A 83 -1.07 27.09 -7.25
CA GLY A 83 0.27 27.68 -7.26
C GLY A 83 0.62 28.32 -8.61
N ALA A 84 0.19 27.72 -9.72
CA ALA A 84 0.41 28.28 -11.06
C ALA A 84 -0.42 29.56 -11.34
N THR A 85 -1.50 29.80 -10.59
CA THR A 85 -2.32 31.02 -10.77
C THR A 85 -1.72 32.27 -10.15
N GLY A 86 -0.81 32.13 -9.17
CA GLY A 86 -0.22 33.25 -8.43
C GLY A 86 -1.20 33.99 -7.51
N ASP A 87 -2.44 33.53 -7.37
CA ASP A 87 -3.48 34.12 -6.51
C ASP A 87 -3.35 33.58 -5.07
N PRO A 88 -2.95 34.40 -4.09
CA PRO A 88 -2.74 33.95 -2.72
C PRO A 88 -3.99 33.33 -2.07
N ALA A 89 -5.19 33.78 -2.46
CA ALA A 89 -6.44 33.26 -1.90
C ALA A 89 -6.70 31.82 -2.40
N LYS A 90 -6.47 31.56 -3.68
CA LYS A 90 -6.63 30.22 -4.26
C LYS A 90 -5.57 29.24 -3.78
N ILE A 91 -4.34 29.72 -3.62
CA ILE A 91 -3.23 28.93 -3.06
C ILE A 91 -3.56 28.50 -1.63
N GLY A 92 -3.93 29.46 -0.76
CA GLY A 92 -4.26 29.16 0.63
C GLY A 92 -5.44 28.18 0.77
N GLN A 93 -6.47 28.31 -0.06
CA GLN A 93 -7.61 27.37 -0.06
C GLN A 93 -7.19 25.95 -0.48
N ALA A 94 -6.40 25.82 -1.55
CA ALA A 94 -5.97 24.52 -2.05
C ALA A 94 -4.96 23.83 -1.12
N GLU A 95 -4.06 24.60 -0.49
CA GLU A 95 -3.13 24.11 0.54
C GLU A 95 -3.86 23.63 1.79
N ASN A 96 -4.86 24.37 2.26
CA ASN A 96 -5.69 23.96 3.39
C ASN A 96 -6.42 22.65 3.11
N MET A 97 -6.97 22.49 1.90
CA MET A 97 -7.62 21.25 1.47
C MET A 97 -6.62 20.07 1.44
N LEU A 98 -5.43 20.27 0.86
CA LEU A 98 -4.39 19.23 0.83
C LEU A 98 -3.96 18.81 2.23
N SER A 99 -3.76 19.77 3.14
CA SER A 99 -3.39 19.53 4.54
C SER A 99 -4.48 18.75 5.28
N TYR A 100 -5.75 19.18 5.16
CA TYR A 100 -6.89 18.46 5.74
C TYR A 100 -7.00 17.03 5.23
N ASN A 101 -6.93 16.83 3.91
CA ASN A 101 -7.02 15.50 3.31
C ASN A 101 -5.83 14.61 3.68
N GLY A 102 -4.64 15.17 3.86
CA GLY A 102 -3.48 14.46 4.41
C GLY A 102 -3.76 13.91 5.81
N ASN A 103 -4.28 14.76 6.71
CA ASN A 103 -4.61 14.35 8.09
C ASN A 103 -5.74 13.30 8.12
N VAL A 104 -6.78 13.47 7.30
CA VAL A 104 -7.88 12.50 7.18
C VAL A 104 -7.37 11.15 6.67
N ARG A 105 -6.49 11.14 5.67
CA ARG A 105 -5.85 9.90 5.21
C ARG A 105 -5.13 9.21 6.35
N ASP A 106 -4.25 9.91 7.04
CA ASP A 106 -3.36 9.30 8.04
C ASP A 106 -4.18 8.74 9.21
N TYR A 107 -5.23 9.45 9.61
CA TYR A 107 -6.21 8.94 10.57
C TYR A 107 -6.96 7.71 10.06
N ASN A 108 -7.51 7.75 8.85
CA ASN A 108 -8.27 6.63 8.29
C ASN A 108 -7.40 5.37 8.09
N ILE A 109 -6.14 5.52 7.66
CA ILE A 109 -5.17 4.41 7.58
C ILE A 109 -4.88 3.85 8.98
N SER A 110 -4.76 4.73 9.99
CA SER A 110 -4.56 4.29 11.37
C SER A 110 -5.73 3.45 11.88
N LEU A 111 -6.97 3.75 11.47
CA LEU A 111 -8.13 2.91 11.82
C LEU A 111 -8.11 1.51 11.18
N GLN A 112 -7.41 1.34 10.06
CA GLN A 112 -7.36 0.08 9.30
C GLN A 112 -6.12 -0.77 9.60
N THR A 113 -5.11 -0.21 10.26
CA THR A 113 -3.88 -0.90 10.64
C THR A 113 -4.00 -1.59 12.01
N LEU A 114 -3.43 -2.79 12.14
CA LEU A 114 -3.37 -3.52 13.40
C LEU A 114 -2.24 -2.97 14.28
N PRO A 115 -2.40 -2.83 15.61
CA PRO A 115 -3.53 -3.26 16.45
C PRO A 115 -4.68 -2.24 16.55
N THR A 116 -4.50 -1.04 16.00
CA THR A 116 -5.41 0.10 16.16
C THR A 116 -6.83 -0.22 15.74
N SER A 117 -7.04 -1.02 14.68
CA SER A 117 -8.39 -1.39 14.20
C SER A 117 -9.23 -2.14 15.25
N LEU A 118 -8.61 -2.96 16.11
CA LEU A 118 -9.29 -3.69 17.18
C LEU A 118 -9.80 -2.76 18.28
N ILE A 119 -8.98 -1.78 18.64
CA ILE A 119 -9.31 -0.79 19.69
C ILE A 119 -10.30 0.24 19.15
N ALA A 120 -10.08 0.68 17.91
CA ALA A 120 -10.91 1.66 17.22
C ALA A 120 -12.38 1.22 17.14
N GLY A 121 -12.63 -0.03 16.75
CA GLY A 121 -13.97 -0.60 16.70
C GLY A 121 -14.63 -0.70 18.08
N ALA A 122 -13.89 -1.16 19.10
CA ALA A 122 -14.40 -1.28 20.46
C ALA A 122 -14.78 0.07 21.09
N LEU A 123 -14.07 1.14 20.71
CA LEU A 123 -14.28 2.49 21.22
C LEU A 123 -15.12 3.39 20.30
N GLY A 124 -15.63 2.86 19.18
CA GLY A 124 -16.56 3.57 18.29
C GLY A 124 -15.94 4.65 17.39
N PHE A 125 -14.63 4.58 17.10
CA PHE A 125 -13.99 5.51 16.17
C PHE A 125 -14.45 5.25 14.72
N LYS A 126 -14.83 6.32 14.01
CA LYS A 126 -15.36 6.28 12.63
C LYS A 126 -14.43 7.05 11.69
N ALA A 127 -14.34 6.60 10.43
CA ALA A 127 -13.55 7.27 9.40
C ALA A 127 -14.11 8.68 9.07
N PHE A 128 -13.22 9.60 8.74
CA PHE A 128 -13.60 10.93 8.24
C PHE A 128 -13.69 10.94 6.72
N ALA A 129 -14.60 11.77 6.19
CA ALA A 129 -14.70 12.03 4.76
C ALA A 129 -13.59 12.97 4.29
N PHE A 130 -13.08 12.77 3.08
CA PHE A 130 -12.19 13.74 2.44
C PHE A 130 -12.95 15.00 2.06
N PHE A 131 -12.30 16.15 2.21
CA PHE A 131 -12.82 17.42 1.73
C PHE A 131 -12.59 17.50 0.21
N GLN A 132 -13.66 17.70 -0.54
CA GLN A 132 -13.63 17.96 -1.97
C GLN A 132 -14.31 19.30 -2.21
N ALA A 133 -13.58 20.25 -2.80
CA ALA A 133 -14.16 21.53 -3.18
C ALA A 133 -14.90 21.36 -4.52
N ASP A 134 -16.21 21.14 -4.46
CA ASP A 134 -17.05 21.25 -5.66
C ASP A 134 -16.93 22.68 -6.22
N GLU A 135 -16.83 22.78 -7.54
CA GLU A 135 -16.60 24.03 -8.26
C GLU A 135 -17.63 25.13 -7.98
N GLY A 136 -18.83 24.74 -7.53
CA GLY A 136 -19.95 25.64 -7.22
C GLY A 136 -19.89 26.31 -5.84
N ASP A 137 -19.18 25.75 -4.86
CA ASP A 137 -19.17 26.27 -3.48
C ASP A 137 -18.06 27.30 -3.22
N ARG A 138 -17.36 27.74 -4.28
CA ARG A 138 -16.25 28.71 -4.23
C ARG A 138 -16.69 30.17 -4.06
N ALA A 139 -17.85 30.42 -3.47
CA ALA A 139 -18.25 31.78 -3.11
C ALA A 139 -17.51 32.19 -1.83
N VAL A 140 -16.33 32.80 -2.01
CA VAL A 140 -15.62 33.47 -0.91
C VAL A 140 -16.60 34.47 -0.27
N PRO A 141 -16.96 34.30 1.02
CA PRO A 141 -17.87 35.23 1.68
C PRO A 141 -17.23 36.62 1.67
N ALA A 142 -17.81 37.54 0.90
CA ALA A 142 -17.36 38.92 0.86
C ALA A 142 -17.75 39.58 2.19
N VAL A 143 -16.82 39.60 3.15
CA VAL A 143 -17.00 40.34 4.41
C VAL A 143 -16.87 41.84 4.08
N SER A 144 -17.99 42.50 3.83
CA SER A 144 -18.03 43.96 3.64
C SER A 144 -17.82 44.67 4.96
N PHE A 145 -16.59 45.12 5.21
CA PHE A 145 -16.33 46.12 6.24
C PHE A 145 -16.91 47.45 5.76
N ASN A 146 -17.93 47.97 6.45
CA ASN A 146 -18.46 49.30 6.21
C ASN A 146 -17.36 50.35 6.51
N GLN A 147 -16.60 50.74 5.49
CA GLN A 147 -15.59 51.79 5.60
C GLN A 147 -16.32 53.15 5.62
N GLY A 148 -16.51 53.70 6.82
CA GLY A 148 -16.92 55.10 7.01
C GLY A 148 -15.83 56.07 6.53
N PRO A 149 -16.17 57.37 6.32
CA PRO A 149 -15.30 58.31 5.62
C PRO A 149 -13.99 58.51 6.37
N ALA A 150 -12.87 58.42 5.63
CA ALA A 150 -11.53 58.65 6.12
C ALA A 150 -11.40 60.04 6.76
N ALA A 151 -11.24 60.09 8.08
CA ALA A 151 -10.77 61.25 8.83
C ALA A 151 -9.45 60.87 9.52
N GLY A 152 -8.42 61.71 9.30
CA GLY A 152 -7.02 61.38 9.53
C GLY A 152 -6.56 61.23 10.98
N GLY A 153 -5.42 60.56 11.14
CA GLY A 153 -4.62 60.47 12.36
C GLY A 153 -3.49 59.43 12.24
N PRO A 154 -2.26 59.68 12.73
CA PRO A 154 -1.13 58.74 12.67
C PRO A 154 -1.27 57.57 13.67
N PRO A 155 -0.47 56.49 13.56
CA PRO A 155 -0.83 55.18 14.10
C PRO A 155 -0.54 55.05 15.61
N PRO A 156 -1.35 54.29 16.35
CA PRO A 156 -0.89 53.64 17.56
C PRO A 156 -0.92 52.11 17.43
N GLY A 157 0.21 51.49 17.73
CA GLY A 157 0.28 50.32 18.60
C GLY A 157 -0.35 49.00 18.15
N SER A 158 0.53 48.04 17.87
CA SER A 158 0.39 46.60 18.15
C SER A 158 -0.81 46.20 19.05
N ALA A 159 -1.76 45.47 18.46
CA ALA A 159 -2.72 44.66 19.21
C ALA A 159 -2.98 43.34 18.46
N THR A 160 -2.31 42.30 18.95
CA THR A 160 -2.69 40.88 18.99
C THR A 160 -4.02 40.51 18.33
N SER A 161 -3.96 39.86 17.18
CA SER A 161 -5.10 39.12 16.60
C SER A 161 -5.34 37.84 17.42
N GLY A 162 -6.36 37.85 18.27
CA GLY A 162 -6.94 36.63 18.80
C GLY A 162 -7.55 35.77 17.68
N PRO A 163 -7.76 34.47 17.91
CA PRO A 163 -8.36 33.59 16.92
C PRO A 163 -9.80 34.02 16.59
N PRO A 164 -10.25 33.92 15.33
CA PRO A 164 -11.60 34.31 14.93
C PRO A 164 -12.65 33.37 15.54
N PRO A 165 -13.88 33.85 15.81
CA PRO A 165 -14.97 33.02 16.29
C PRO A 165 -15.38 32.01 15.20
N MET A 166 -15.49 30.74 15.58
CA MET A 166 -16.05 29.70 14.73
C MET A 166 -17.54 29.99 14.50
N SER A 167 -17.87 30.40 13.28
CA SER A 167 -19.25 30.39 12.76
C SER A 167 -19.27 29.54 11.51
N GLY A 168 -20.00 28.43 11.55
CA GLY A 168 -20.09 27.47 10.45
C GLY A 168 -20.34 26.06 10.94
N SER A 169 -21.55 25.81 11.42
CA SER A 169 -22.06 24.47 11.68
C SER A 169 -22.33 23.75 10.37
N SER A 170 -21.49 22.77 10.03
CA SER A 170 -21.85 21.69 9.12
C SER A 170 -21.05 20.45 9.51
N GLY A 171 -21.41 19.90 10.67
CA GLY A 171 -21.05 18.54 11.02
C GLY A 171 -21.75 17.55 10.07
N PRO A 172 -21.21 16.33 9.93
CA PRO A 172 -21.83 15.30 9.11
C PRO A 172 -23.20 14.92 9.69
N PRO A 173 -24.18 14.50 8.86
CA PRO A 173 -25.45 14.00 9.36
C PRO A 173 -25.20 12.79 10.27
N THR A 174 -25.72 12.89 11.48
CA THR A 174 -25.80 11.78 12.43
C THR A 174 -26.81 10.77 11.90
N GLN A 175 -26.33 9.54 11.69
CA GLN A 175 -27.12 8.31 11.76
C GLN A 175 -26.36 7.37 12.71
#